data_AF-A0A3N8KW65-F1
#
_entry.id   AF-A0A3N8KW65-F1
#
_cell.length_a   1.000
_cell.length_b   1.000
_cell.length_c   1.000
_cell.angle_alpha   90.00
_cell.angle_beta   90.00
_cell.angle_gamma   90.00
#
_symmetry.space_group_name_H-M   'P 1'
#
loop_
_entity.id
_entity.type
_entity.pdbx_description
1 polymer ?
#
loop_
_entity_poly.entity_id
_entity_poly.type
_entity_poly.pdbx_seq_one_letter_code
_entity_poly.pdbx_strand_id
1 'polypeptide(L)'
;MRIRKGDTVAVGPGKVSLLEAVREHGSISAAARSLGMSYRRAWLLIDELNRSLTSPATVSEQGGHSGGGCTLTPVGEEIISCSGRPRH
;
A
#
# COMPACT_ATOMS: atom_id res chain seq x y z
N MET A 1 -21.54 6.28 -12.96
CA MET A 1 -21.97 5.71 -11.66
C MET A 1 -20.73 5.18 -10.93
N ARG A 2 -20.25 5.87 -9.88
CA ARG A 2 -19.03 5.50 -9.14
C ARG A 2 -19.45 4.78 -7.87
N ILE A 3 -19.26 3.47 -7.81
CA ILE A 3 -19.61 2.67 -6.62
C ILE A 3 -18.62 3.02 -5.51
N ARG A 4 -19.06 3.83 -4.54
CA ARG A 4 -18.45 3.88 -3.21
C ARG A 4 -19.06 2.72 -2.42
N LYS A 5 -18.35 1.60 -2.28
CA LYS A 5 -18.66 0.62 -1.25
C LYS A 5 -18.28 1.25 0.09
N GLY A 6 -19.25 1.34 0.99
CA GLY A 6 -19.19 2.11 2.23
C GLY A 6 -17.98 1.78 3.09
N ASP A 7 -17.40 2.84 3.67
CA ASP A 7 -16.47 2.93 4.82
C ASP A 7 -15.26 1.99 4.90
N THR A 8 -15.10 1.08 3.96
CA THR A 8 -13.87 0.32 3.73
C THR A 8 -13.36 0.85 2.41
N VAL A 9 -12.27 1.62 2.45
CA VAL A 9 -11.51 2.02 1.26
C VAL A 9 -11.50 0.84 0.30
N ALA A 10 -11.95 1.03 -0.94
CA ALA A 10 -11.89 0.00 -1.96
C ALA A 10 -10.40 -0.23 -2.30
N VAL A 11 -9.71 -0.97 -1.45
CA VAL A 11 -8.33 -1.38 -1.65
C VAL A 11 -8.39 -2.47 -2.71
N GLY A 12 -8.25 -2.04 -3.97
CA GLY A 12 -8.19 -2.97 -5.10
C GLY A 12 -6.97 -3.89 -4.96
N PRO A 13 -6.97 -5.05 -5.64
CA PRO A 13 -5.91 -6.05 -5.54
C PRO A 13 -4.52 -5.45 -5.80
N GLY A 14 -4.39 -4.47 -6.71
CA GLY A 14 -3.12 -3.80 -6.97
C GLY A 14 -2.55 -2.97 -5.81
N LYS A 15 -3.40 -2.43 -4.92
CA LYS A 15 -2.94 -1.73 -3.71
C LYS A 15 -2.51 -2.73 -2.65
N VAL A 16 -3.24 -3.85 -2.51
CA VAL A 16 -2.87 -4.94 -1.59
C VAL A 16 -1.53 -5.56 -2.00
N SER A 17 -1.35 -5.91 -3.28
CA SER A 17 -0.07 -6.45 -3.78
C SER A 17 1.09 -5.49 -3.57
N LEU A 18 0.84 -4.18 -3.66
CA LEU A 18 1.85 -3.18 -3.36
C LEU A 18 2.22 -3.14 -1.87
N LEU A 19 1.24 -3.21 -0.98
CA LEU A 19 1.49 -3.30 0.46
C LEU A 19 2.26 -4.58 0.81
N GLU A 20 1.88 -5.72 0.23
CA GLU A 20 2.58 -7.01 0.42
C GLU A 20 4.02 -6.93 -0.08
N ALA A 21 4.25 -6.36 -1.26
CA ALA A 21 5.60 -6.17 -1.78
C ALA A 21 6.40 -5.19 -0.91
N VAL A 22 5.79 -4.14 -0.36
CA VAL A 22 6.47 -3.26 0.61
C VAL A 22 6.82 -4.02 1.89
N ARG A 23 5.97 -4.92 2.39
CA ARG A 23 6.26 -5.81 3.52
C ARG A 23 7.49 -6.67 3.26
N GLU A 24 7.55 -7.26 2.08
CA GLU A 24 8.58 -8.24 1.71
C GLU A 24 9.93 -7.55 1.45
N HIS A 25 9.91 -6.41 0.76
CA HIS A 25 11.13 -5.75 0.29
C HIS A 25 11.58 -4.56 1.16
N GLY A 26 10.74 -4.08 2.08
CA GLY A 26 11.06 -2.97 2.99
C GLY A 26 11.24 -1.60 2.31
N SER A 27 10.89 -1.47 1.03
CA SER A 27 10.97 -0.20 0.29
C SER A 27 9.94 -0.11 -0.84
N ILE A 28 9.45 1.11 -1.08
CA ILE A 28 8.51 1.40 -2.19
C ILE A 28 9.19 1.15 -3.54
N SER A 29 10.49 1.47 -3.66
CA SER A 29 11.25 1.30 -4.90
C SER A 29 11.43 -0.17 -5.28
N ALA A 30 11.77 -1.03 -4.31
CA ALA A 30 11.88 -2.47 -4.57
C ALA A 30 10.50 -3.11 -4.81
N ALA A 31 9.48 -2.71 -4.05
CA ALA A 31 8.10 -3.16 -4.28
C ALA A 31 7.61 -2.80 -5.69
N ALA A 32 7.86 -1.57 -6.14
CA ALA A 32 7.51 -1.11 -7.47
C ALA A 32 8.20 -1.96 -8.56
N ARG A 33 9.50 -2.25 -8.40
CA ARG A 33 10.26 -3.10 -9.32
C ARG A 33 9.73 -4.53 -9.36
N SER A 34 9.45 -5.12 -8.19
CA SER A 34 8.88 -6.47 -8.06
C SER A 34 7.55 -6.58 -8.81
N LEU A 35 6.70 -5.55 -8.74
CA LEU A 35 5.42 -5.50 -9.44
C LEU A 35 5.50 -4.97 -10.89
N GLY A 36 6.70 -4.74 -11.42
CA GLY A 36 6.89 -4.26 -12.79
C GLY A 36 6.32 -2.85 -13.04
N MET A 37 6.23 -2.00 -12.01
CA MET A 37 5.70 -0.65 -12.11
C MET A 37 6.73 0.43 -11.77
N SER A 38 6.50 1.66 -12.24
CA SER A 38 7.35 2.79 -11.89
C SER A 38 7.17 3.18 -10.42
N TYR A 39 8.25 3.63 -9.78
CA TYR A 39 8.23 4.18 -8.41
C TYR A 39 7.11 5.22 -8.21
N ARG A 40 6.95 6.15 -9.16
CA ARG A 40 5.88 7.16 -9.13
C ARG A 40 4.48 6.55 -9.06
N ARG A 41 4.25 5.45 -9.78
CA ARG A 41 2.95 4.75 -9.76
C ARG A 41 2.70 4.08 -8.42
N ALA A 42 3.72 3.42 -7.86
CA ALA A 42 3.64 2.85 -6.52
C ALA A 42 3.37 3.92 -5.46
N TRP A 43 4.10 5.03 -5.52
CA TRP A 43 3.89 6.15 -4.60
C TRP A 43 2.47 6.73 -4.69
N LEU A 44 1.93 6.93 -5.90
CA LEU A 44 0.56 7.41 -6.08
C LEU A 44 -0.49 6.45 -5.47
N LEU A 45 -0.28 5.14 -5.60
CA LEU A 45 -1.20 4.14 -5.02
C LEU A 45 -1.16 4.17 -3.49
N ILE A 46 0.03 4.30 -2.90
CA ILE A 46 0.22 4.41 -1.44
C ILE A 46 -0.33 5.75 -0.93
N ASP A 47 -0.06 6.86 -1.61
CA ASP A 47 -0.57 8.19 -1.25
C ASP A 47 -2.11 8.23 -1.31
N GLU A 48 -2.71 7.68 -2.37
CA GLU A 48 -4.16 7.56 -2.48
C GLU A 48 -4.75 6.71 -1.35
N LEU A 49 -4.09 5.59 -1.03
CA LEU A 49 -4.49 4.71 0.06
C LEU A 49 -4.41 5.44 1.41
N ASN A 50 -3.28 6.08 1.72
CA ASN A 50 -3.08 6.82 2.95
C ASN A 50 -4.08 7.97 3.11
N ARG A 51 -4.39 8.71 2.02
CA ARG A 51 -5.40 9.78 2.04
C ARG A 51 -6.83 9.27 2.24
N SER A 52 -7.08 8.03 1.84
CA SER A 52 -8.39 7.41 2.01
C SER A 52 -8.60 6.78 3.39
N LEU A 53 -7.53 6.60 4.16
CA LEU A 53 -7.54 6.03 5.50
C LEU A 53 -7.38 7.12 6.56
N THR A 54 -7.95 6.90 7.74
CA THR A 54 -7.78 7.80 8.90
C THR A 54 -6.35 7.76 9.45
N SER A 55 -5.65 6.65 9.23
CA SER A 55 -4.26 6.44 9.63
C SER A 55 -3.49 5.83 8.46
N PRO A 56 -2.23 6.25 8.19
CA PRO A 56 -1.47 5.77 7.05
C PRO A 56 -1.26 4.25 7.12
N ALA A 57 -1.41 3.56 5.99
CA ALA A 57 -1.15 2.12 5.86
C ALA A 57 0.35 1.80 5.84
N THR A 58 1.16 2.77 5.41
CA THR A 58 2.62 2.65 5.38
C THR A 58 3.27 3.87 5.99
N VAL A 59 4.31 3.66 6.80
CA VAL A 59 5.22 4.73 7.22
C VAL A 59 6.43 4.67 6.31
N SER A 60 6.63 5.72 5.52
CA SER A 60 7.92 5.96 4.89
C SER A 60 8.84 6.57 5.93
N GLU A 61 9.98 5.94 6.20
CA GLU A 61 11.08 6.66 6.82
C GLU A 61 11.49 7.76 5.85
N GLN A 62 11.47 9.02 6.31
CA GLN A 62 11.90 10.16 5.49
C GLN A 62 13.36 9.96 5.09
N GLY A 63 13.57 9.35 3.93
CA GLY A 63 14.90 9.06 3.42
C GLY A 63 15.49 10.25 2.70
N GLY A 64 16.52 10.84 3.30
CA GLY A 64 17.57 11.52 2.54
C GLY A 64 18.23 10.57 1.53
N HIS A 65 18.88 11.18 0.52
CA HIS A 65 19.71 10.69 -0.60
C HIS A 65 19.75 9.21 -1.07
N SER A 66 19.52 8.19 -0.24
CA SER A 66 19.78 6.76 -0.57
C SER A 66 18.53 5.88 -0.66
N GLY A 67 17.33 6.44 -0.57
CA GLY A 67 16.08 5.70 -0.70
C GLY A 67 15.46 5.41 0.66
N GLY A 68 14.45 6.20 1.02
CA GLY A 68 13.69 6.02 2.24
C GLY A 68 13.07 4.64 2.30
N GLY A 69 13.36 3.93 3.40
CA GLY A 69 12.69 2.70 3.76
C GLY A 69 11.19 2.94 3.89
N CYS A 70 10.41 1.90 3.64
CA CYS A 70 8.97 1.97 3.82
C CYS A 70 8.49 0.71 4.51
N THR A 71 7.81 0.91 5.63
CA THR A 71 7.35 -0.16 6.51
C THR A 71 5.84 -0.07 6.63
N LEU A 72 5.17 -1.22 6.71
CA LEU A 72 3.74 -1.26 6.96
C LEU A 72 3.43 -0.84 8.40
N THR A 73 2.32 -0.13 8.55
CA THR A 73 1.70 0.08 9.86
C THR A 73 0.79 -1.09 10.19
N PRO A 74 0.34 -1.21 11.45
CA PRO A 74 -0.70 -2.18 11.81
C PRO A 74 -1.95 -2.08 10.93
N VAL A 75 -2.32 -0.86 10.49
CA VAL A 75 -3.45 -0.63 9.58
C VAL A 75 -3.18 -1.23 8.20
N GLY A 76 -1.96 -1.08 7.67
CA GLY A 76 -1.56 -1.70 6.42
C GLY A 76 -1.61 -3.23 6.48
N GLU A 77 -1.20 -3.82 7.61
CA GLU A 77 -1.30 -5.26 7.82
C GLU A 77 -2.75 -5.76 7.93
N GLU A 78 -3.61 -5.03 8.63
CA GLU A 78 -5.04 -5.38 8.70
C GLU A 78 -5.70 -5.38 7.32
N ILE A 79 -5.33 -4.44 6.44
CA ILE A 79 -5.84 -4.38 5.07
C ILE A 79 -5.43 -5.63 4.28
N ILE A 80 -4.16 -6.06 4.37
CA ILE A 80 -3.67 -7.27 3.72
C ILE A 80 -4.43 -8.50 4.27
N SER A 81 -4.55 -8.59 5.59
CA SER A 81 -5.23 -9.69 6.28
C SER A 81 -6.72 -9.78 5.91
N CYS A 82 -7.40 -8.64 5.81
CA CYS A 82 -8.81 -8.56 5.45
C CYS A 82 -9.06 -8.88 3.96
N SER A 83 -8.11 -8.53 3.08
CA SER A 83 -8.14 -8.91 1.65
C SER A 83 -8.00 -10.42 1.43
N GLY A 84 -7.22 -11.10 2.27
CA GLY A 84 -6.96 -12.54 2.16
C GLY A 84 -8.10 -13.44 2.64
N ARG A 85 -9.17 -12.89 3.24
CA ARG A 85 -10.30 -13.71 3.66
C ARG A 85 -11.13 -14.14 2.45
N PRO A 86 -11.24 -15.46 2.16
CA PRO A 86 -12.16 -15.94 1.16
C PRO A 86 -13.57 -15.51 1.58
N ARG A 87 -14.21 -14.68 0.75
CA ARG A 87 -15.64 -14.44 0.86
C ARG A 87 -16.30 -15.77 0.48
N HIS A 88 -16.74 -16.52 1.49
CA HIS A 88 -17.62 -17.66 1.32
C HIS A 88 -18.91 -17.24 0.61
#